data_AF-A0A952TS37-F1
#
_entry.id   AF-A0A952TS37-F1
#
_cell.length_a   1.000
_cell.length_b   1.000
_cell.length_c   1.000
_cell.angle_alpha   90.00
_cell.angle_beta   90.00
_cell.angle_gamma   90.00
#
_symmetry.space_group_name_H-M   'P 1'
#
loop_
_entity.id
_entity.type
_entity.pdbx_description
1 polymer ?
#
loop_
_entity_poly.entity_id
_entity_poly.type
_entity_poly.pdbx_seq_one_letter_code
_entity_poly.pdbx_strand_id
1 'polypeptide(L)'
;MDLKAYFQNLIDRVENSEVVTNQGKDADGFYKPIRTILLRHLNLLKDLHGKPLAKPMIKASWAYVAEHLPPEWLVPETPEERTALKKIIDS
;
A
#
# COMPACT_ATOMS: atom_id res chain seq x y z
N MET A 1 -9.40 -13.56 -7.05
CA MET A 1 -8.04 -13.76 -6.54
C MET A 1 -7.85 -12.75 -5.42
N ASP A 2 -7.51 -13.23 -4.23
CA ASP A 2 -7.49 -12.44 -3.01
C ASP A 2 -6.07 -11.90 -2.77
N LEU A 3 -5.94 -10.61 -2.48
CA LEU A 3 -4.66 -9.96 -2.16
C LEU A 3 -4.54 -9.64 -0.65
N LYS A 4 -5.46 -10.12 0.19
CA LYS A 4 -5.43 -9.87 1.64
C LYS A 4 -4.10 -10.26 2.27
N ALA A 5 -3.57 -11.43 1.95
CA ALA A 5 -2.30 -11.90 2.52
C ALA A 5 -1.15 -10.97 2.13
N TYR A 6 -1.05 -10.62 0.85
CA TYR A 6 -0.07 -9.66 0.35
C TYR A 6 -0.15 -8.30 1.08
N PHE A 7 -1.34 -7.71 1.19
CA PHE A 7 -1.50 -6.43 1.89
C PHE A 7 -1.28 -6.56 3.40
N GLN A 8 -1.65 -7.68 4.02
CA GLN A 8 -1.37 -7.93 5.43
C GLN A 8 0.13 -8.03 5.69
N ASN A 9 0.89 -8.73 4.84
CA ASN A 9 2.34 -8.80 4.94
C ASN A 9 3.00 -7.40 4.84
N LEU A 10 2.48 -6.52 3.98
CA LEU A 10 2.94 -5.13 3.91
C LEU A 10 2.61 -4.33 5.17
N ILE A 11 1.41 -4.51 5.73
CA ILE A 11 1.01 -3.89 7.00
C ILE A 11 1.97 -4.31 8.11
N ASP A 12 2.19 -5.62 8.26
CA ASP A 12 3.06 -6.16 9.30
C ASP A 12 4.49 -5.63 9.16
N ARG A 13 5.01 -5.54 7.93
CA ARG A 13 6.33 -4.93 7.66
C ARG A 13 6.39 -3.46 8.05
N VAL A 14 5.35 -2.68 7.77
CA VAL A 14 5.30 -1.24 8.11
C VAL A 14 5.17 -1.02 9.61
N GLU A 15 4.34 -1.82 10.30
CA GLU A 15 4.15 -1.72 11.75
C GLU A 15 5.44 -2.02 12.52
N ASN A 16 6.20 -3.01 12.03
CA ASN A 16 7.47 -3.41 12.63
C ASN A 16 8.69 -2.70 12.01
N SER A 17 8.49 -1.70 11.14
CA SER A 17 9.59 -1.01 10.47
C SER A 17 10.27 0.02 11.35
N GLU A 18 11.60 -0.05 11.43
CA GLU A 18 12.43 1.04 11.96
C GLU A 18 12.65 2.16 10.92
N VAL A 19 12.50 1.86 9.63
CA VAL A 19 12.75 2.79 8.51
C VAL A 19 11.53 3.67 8.24
N VAL A 20 10.33 3.07 8.21
CA VAL A 20 9.08 3.79 7.99
C VAL A 20 8.61 4.35 9.32
N THR A 21 8.78 5.65 9.54
CA THR A 21 8.42 6.33 10.79
C THR A 21 7.33 7.37 10.59
N ASN A 22 6.87 7.98 11.69
CA ASN A 22 5.94 9.11 11.65
C ASN A 22 6.63 10.47 11.51
N GLN A 23 7.96 10.54 11.33
CA GLN A 23 8.71 11.80 11.30
C GLN A 23 8.85 12.41 9.89
N GLY A 24 7.96 12.07 8.96
CA GLY A 24 8.04 12.60 7.61
C GLY A 24 7.57 14.06 7.51
N LYS A 25 7.78 14.62 6.32
CA LYS A 25 7.30 15.94 5.94
C LYS A 25 6.62 15.87 4.58
N ASP A 26 5.70 16.79 4.31
CA ASP A 26 5.17 16.98 2.95
C ASP A 26 6.08 17.87 2.08
N ALA A 27 5.62 18.16 0.86
CA ALA A 27 6.35 18.97 -0.12
C ALA A 27 6.61 20.41 0.35
N ASP A 28 5.77 20.93 1.25
CA ASP A 28 5.88 22.27 1.83
C ASP A 28 6.68 22.28 3.14
N GLY A 29 7.15 21.10 3.60
CA GLY A 29 7.98 20.93 4.78
C GLY A 29 7.21 20.80 6.09
N PHE A 30 5.88 20.67 6.07
CA PHE A 30 5.06 20.46 7.26
C PHE A 30 5.14 19.02 7.73
N TYR A 31 5.02 18.83 9.06
CA TYR A 31 5.02 17.52 9.69
C TYR A 31 3.89 16.63 9.12
N LYS A 32 4.25 15.40 8.77
CA LYS A 32 3.31 14.41 8.25
C LYS A 32 3.57 13.02 8.88
N PRO A 33 2.57 12.40 9.53
CA PRO A 33 2.73 11.09 10.15
C PRO A 33 2.68 9.96 9.11
N ILE A 34 3.79 9.78 8.38
CA ILE A 34 3.88 8.88 7.22
C ILE A 34 3.46 7.45 7.53
N ARG A 35 3.97 6.83 8.60
CA ARG A 35 3.58 5.47 9.00
C ARG A 35 2.07 5.34 9.18
N THR A 36 1.46 6.26 9.93
CA THR A 36 0.00 6.24 10.16
C THR A 36 -0.80 6.36 8.87
N ILE A 37 -0.38 7.23 7.95
CA ILE A 37 -1.06 7.42 6.67
C ILE A 37 -0.87 6.19 5.77
N LEU A 38 0.34 5.61 5.72
CA LEU A 38 0.63 4.36 5.02
C LEU A 38 -0.26 3.22 5.51
N LEU A 39 -0.33 2.99 6.81
CA LEU A 39 -1.17 1.94 7.40
C LEU A 39 -2.65 2.12 7.06
N ARG A 40 -3.14 3.37 7.02
CA ARG A 40 -4.50 3.65 6.57
C ARG A 40 -4.70 3.23 5.10
N HIS A 41 -3.78 3.58 4.20
CA HIS A 41 -3.88 3.19 2.79
C HIS A 41 -3.75 1.69 2.59
N LEU A 42 -2.85 1.01 3.30
CA LEU A 42 -2.71 -0.44 3.22
C LEU A 42 -3.96 -1.19 3.73
N ASN A 43 -4.60 -0.71 4.79
CA ASN A 43 -5.87 -1.30 5.25
C ASN A 43 -7.00 -1.08 4.22
N LEU A 44 -7.10 0.09 3.60
CA LEU A 44 -8.05 0.32 2.50
C LEU A 44 -7.80 -0.65 1.33
N LEU A 45 -6.54 -0.87 0.95
CA LEU A 45 -6.20 -1.83 -0.10
C LEU A 45 -6.60 -3.26 0.29
N LYS A 46 -6.28 -3.68 1.52
CA LYS A 46 -6.66 -4.98 2.05
C LYS A 46 -8.18 -5.22 1.99
N ASP A 47 -8.97 -4.22 2.35
CA ASP A 47 -10.43 -4.37 2.44
C ASP A 47 -11.14 -4.22 1.08
N LEU A 48 -10.58 -3.42 0.18
CA LEU A 48 -11.27 -2.98 -1.03
C LEU A 48 -10.75 -3.59 -2.33
N HIS A 49 -9.59 -4.24 -2.37
CA HIS A 49 -8.99 -4.77 -3.61
C HIS A 49 -9.92 -5.66 -4.45
N GLY A 50 -10.87 -6.36 -3.82
CA GLY A 50 -11.88 -7.19 -4.50
C GLY A 50 -13.16 -6.46 -4.91
N LYS A 51 -13.25 -5.13 -4.72
CA LYS A 51 -14.47 -4.33 -4.93
C LYS A 51 -14.35 -3.47 -6.21
N PRO A 52 -15.07 -3.81 -7.30
CA PRO A 52 -14.95 -3.09 -8.58
C PRO A 52 -15.29 -1.59 -8.50
N LEU A 53 -16.25 -1.21 -7.65
CA LEU A 53 -16.67 0.19 -7.49
C LEU A 53 -15.66 1.04 -6.70
N ALA A 54 -14.75 0.41 -5.96
CA ALA A 54 -13.73 1.10 -5.16
C ALA A 54 -12.43 1.36 -5.96
N LYS A 55 -12.39 1.02 -7.26
CA LYS A 55 -11.20 1.18 -8.12
C LYS A 55 -10.49 2.53 -8.00
N PRO A 56 -11.17 3.69 -8.05
CA PRO A 56 -10.48 4.99 -7.93
C PRO A 56 -9.73 5.14 -6.60
N MET A 57 -10.34 4.69 -5.51
CA MET A 57 -9.75 4.76 -4.16
C MET A 57 -8.60 3.77 -3.99
N ILE A 58 -8.69 2.59 -4.59
CA ILE A 58 -7.62 1.59 -4.61
C ILE A 58 -6.41 2.15 -5.36
N LYS A 59 -6.61 2.74 -6.55
CA LYS A 59 -5.53 3.36 -7.33
C LYS A 59 -4.85 4.49 -6.57
N ALA A 60 -5.63 5.40 -5.98
CA ALA A 60 -5.08 6.49 -5.17
C ALA A 60 -4.29 5.98 -3.96
N SER A 61 -4.81 4.95 -3.28
CA SER A 61 -4.12 4.37 -2.13
C SER A 61 -2.85 3.62 -2.52
N TRP A 62 -2.88 2.90 -3.64
CA TRP A 62 -1.70 2.22 -4.17
C TRP A 62 -0.61 3.20 -4.58
N ALA A 63 -0.98 4.31 -5.26
CA ALA A 63 -0.02 5.35 -5.63
C ALA A 63 0.72 5.90 -4.41
N TYR A 64 -0.02 6.20 -3.32
CA TYR A 64 0.60 6.67 -2.07
C TYR A 64 1.55 5.62 -1.48
N VAL A 65 1.14 4.36 -1.43
CA VAL A 65 1.97 3.25 -0.92
C VAL A 65 3.23 3.08 -1.76
N ALA A 66 3.12 3.12 -3.09
CA ALA A 66 4.25 2.93 -3.99
C ALA A 66 5.27 4.09 -3.94
N GLU A 67 4.82 5.30 -3.62
CA GLU A 67 5.69 6.47 -3.44
C GLU A 67 6.46 6.45 -2.11
N HIS A 68 5.89 5.85 -1.06
CA HIS A 68 6.41 5.97 0.30
C HIS A 68 7.01 4.67 0.87
N LEU A 69 6.84 3.53 0.20
CA LEU A 69 7.49 2.28 0.58
C LEU A 69 8.71 1.97 -0.30
N PRO A 70 9.71 1.25 0.26
CA PRO A 70 10.81 0.74 -0.54
C PRO A 70 10.30 -0.17 -1.68
N PRO A 71 10.76 0.02 -2.93
CA PRO A 71 10.27 -0.75 -4.08
C PRO A 71 10.40 -2.27 -3.92
N GLU A 72 11.43 -2.73 -3.22
CA GLU A 72 11.68 -4.14 -2.95
C GLU A 72 10.62 -4.78 -2.03
N TRP A 73 9.86 -3.98 -1.28
CA TRP A 73 8.74 -4.49 -0.49
C TRP A 73 7.50 -4.74 -1.33
N LEU A 74 7.37 -4.04 -2.46
CA LEU A 74 6.18 -4.06 -3.31
C LEU A 74 6.13 -5.27 -4.24
N VAL A 75 7.13 -6.16 -4.22
CA VAL A 75 7.18 -7.35 -5.06
C VAL A 75 6.30 -8.46 -4.46
N PRO A 76 5.22 -8.89 -5.14
CA PRO A 76 4.42 -10.02 -4.68
C PRO A 76 5.19 -11.33 -4.78
N GLU A 77 4.95 -12.24 -3.84
CA GLU A 77 5.68 -13.50 -3.73
C GLU A 77 5.23 -14.46 -4.85
N THR A 78 3.93 -14.51 -5.13
CA THR A 78 3.36 -15.44 -6.10
C THR A 78 3.09 -14.81 -7.48
N PRO A 79 3.18 -15.59 -8.58
CA PRO A 79 2.74 -15.14 -9.91
C PRO A 79 1.27 -14.70 -9.96
N GLU A 80 0.41 -15.34 -9.17
CA GLU A 80 -1.01 -15.04 -9.07
C GLU A 80 -1.26 -13.66 -8.45
N GLU A 81 -0.59 -13.35 -7.34
CA GLU A 81 -0.65 -12.02 -6.73
C GLU A 81 -0.10 -10.94 -7.66
N ARG A 82 0.99 -11.22 -8.38
CA ARG A 82 1.52 -10.32 -9.42
C ARG A 82 0.48 -9.99 -10.47
N THR A 83 -0.21 -11.01 -10.96
CA THR A 83 -1.26 -10.84 -11.98
C THR A 83 -2.46 -10.07 -11.42
N ALA A 84 -2.88 -10.37 -10.19
CA ALA A 84 -3.99 -9.70 -9.54
C ALA A 84 -3.68 -8.23 -9.22
N LEU A 85 -2.48 -7.94 -8.70
CA LEU A 85 -2.01 -6.59 -8.43
C LEU A 85 -1.91 -5.78 -9.73
N LYS A 86 -1.31 -6.35 -10.79
CA LYS A 86 -1.25 -5.71 -12.11
C LYS A 86 -2.63 -5.35 -12.65
N LYS A 87 -3.61 -6.24 -12.52
CA LYS A 87 -5.01 -5.95 -12.92
C LYS A 87 -5.60 -4.76 -12.16
N ILE A 88 -5.24 -4.56 -10.91
CA ILE A 88 -5.76 -3.44 -10.10
C ILE A 88 -5.12 -2.11 -10.50
N ILE A 89 -3.82 -2.13 -10.81
CA ILE A 89 -3.04 -0.94 -11.15
C ILE A 89 -3.31 -0.50 -12.59
N ASP A 90 -3.29 -1.43 -13.54
CA ASP A 90 -3.34 -1.15 -14.98
C ASP A 90 -4.77 -0.99 -15.54
N SER A 91 -5.82 -1.37 -14.80
CA SER A 91 -7.24 -1.25 -15.23
C SER A 91 -7.86 0.05 -14.76
#